data_AF-A0A7C3EJF0-F1
#
_entry.id   AF-A0A7C3EJF0-F1
#
_cell.length_a   1.000
_cell.length_b   1.000
_cell.length_c   1.000
_cell.angle_alpha   90.00
_cell.angle_beta   90.00
_cell.angle_gamma   90.00
#
_symmetry.space_group_name_H-M   'P 1'
#
loop_
_entity.id
_entity.type
_entity.pdbx_description
1 polymer ?
#
loop_
_entity_poly.entity_id
_entity_poly.type
_entity_poly.pdbx_seq_one_letter_code
_entity_poly.pdbx_strand_id
1 'polypeptide(L)'
;MKKVNLNNLIRFLLMVLLVLALCPFSACTIAPMSMDALHHAVTSGETAPDNEERLLVVDVRNSRDFIEGHIQDALSVPLSMIAQDGQPLYTNGYDTVSPTAATGVANSWLAHMLINQLVNDFASTYENSRMVFYGATLADGINAARIARMAGYKNVAFLLGDYAAWNKNYSDLTKRYYDGVESVDESEGSFVMTGFINNTKFQNVSTRGTHHSIIFKGGGLHHNGLLQVNMAPFCFQELLTYLGASPEGNMADGIYFGTMEEWGSKFPNGQNVEYRVSWASAEKYYTLAEIFEEKPSEFQPDTPPFTLVGIEPRIGGTRDSNINWNPGCIFCWYACVCGITSNARANENTWYADGGIYDFENFPDDPRNVYAGRYYPRMNLLPGEGQPITVMVTIEK
;
A
#
# COMPACT_ATOMS: atom_id res chain seq x y z
N MET A 1 -51.19 -36.81 21.37
CA MET A 1 -49.78 -36.67 21.83
C MET A 1 -49.03 -37.96 21.54
N LYS A 2 -48.12 -37.97 20.55
CA LYS A 2 -47.29 -39.15 20.25
C LYS A 2 -46.24 -39.30 21.35
N LYS A 3 -46.21 -40.47 22.02
CA LYS A 3 -45.18 -40.80 23.01
C LYS A 3 -43.82 -40.82 22.32
N VAL A 4 -42.97 -39.84 22.62
CA VAL A 4 -41.57 -39.85 22.19
C VAL A 4 -40.90 -41.03 22.88
N ASN A 5 -40.31 -41.93 22.08
CA ASN A 5 -39.60 -43.09 22.59
C ASN A 5 -38.31 -42.61 23.28
N LEU A 6 -38.28 -42.69 24.61
CA LEU A 6 -37.19 -42.20 25.46
C LEU A 6 -35.83 -42.79 25.04
N ASN A 7 -35.80 -44.02 24.52
CA ASN A 7 -34.58 -44.66 24.05
C ASN A 7 -34.03 -44.01 22.76
N ASN A 8 -34.90 -43.46 21.91
CA ASN A 8 -34.48 -42.74 20.71
C ASN A 8 -33.97 -41.34 21.05
N LEU A 9 -34.54 -40.68 22.08
CA LEU A 9 -34.06 -39.39 22.56
C LEU A 9 -32.68 -39.51 23.23
N ILE A 10 -32.46 -40.56 24.02
CA ILE A 10 -31.16 -40.84 24.66
C ILE A 10 -30.09 -41.17 23.60
N ARG A 11 -30.44 -41.96 22.57
CA ARG A 11 -29.51 -42.25 21.46
C ARG A 11 -29.18 -41.00 20.64
N PHE A 12 -30.15 -40.12 20.41
CA PHE A 12 -29.92 -38.86 19.71
C PHE A 12 -29.03 -37.91 20.52
N LEU A 13 -29.27 -37.77 21.83
CA LEU A 13 -28.43 -36.96 22.73
C LEU A 13 -27.01 -37.52 22.85
N LEU A 14 -26.85 -38.84 22.93
CA LEU A 14 -25.53 -39.49 22.95
C LEU A 14 -24.79 -39.33 21.62
N MET A 15 -25.47 -39.37 20.48
CA MET A 15 -24.85 -39.04 19.18
C MET A 15 -24.45 -37.57 19.10
N VAL A 16 -25.27 -36.63 19.58
CA VAL A 16 -24.93 -35.20 19.60
C VAL A 16 -23.75 -34.93 20.54
N LEU A 17 -23.69 -35.59 21.71
CA LEU A 17 -22.55 -35.51 22.63
C LEU A 17 -21.28 -36.16 22.06
N LEU A 18 -21.39 -37.26 21.31
CA LEU A 18 -20.25 -37.90 20.65
C LEU A 18 -19.73 -37.07 19.46
N VAL A 19 -20.62 -36.41 18.71
CA VAL A 19 -20.27 -35.48 17.62
C VAL A 19 -19.63 -34.20 18.18
N LEU A 20 -20.07 -33.71 19.34
CA LEU A 20 -19.43 -32.58 20.03
C LEU A 20 -18.09 -32.95 20.69
N ALA A 21 -17.90 -34.20 21.09
CA ALA A 21 -16.64 -34.70 21.67
C ALA A 21 -15.59 -35.13 20.62
N LEU A 22 -15.98 -35.23 19.34
CA LEU A 22 -15.09 -35.57 18.22
C LEU A 22 -14.73 -34.38 17.33
N CYS A 23 -15.13 -33.15 17.68
CA CYS A 23 -14.45 -31.96 17.18
C CYS A 23 -13.16 -31.83 17.99
N PRO A 24 -11.96 -32.07 17.42
CA PRO A 24 -10.77 -31.56 18.03
C PRO A 24 -10.87 -30.05 17.91
N PHE A 25 -11.39 -29.39 18.94
CA PHE A 25 -10.83 -28.10 19.34
C PHE A 25 -9.41 -28.41 19.82
N SER A 26 -8.53 -28.78 18.88
CA SER A 26 -7.13 -28.47 19.01
C SER A 26 -7.14 -26.96 19.14
N ALA A 27 -7.17 -26.46 20.38
CA ALA A 27 -6.86 -25.09 20.66
C ALA A 27 -5.51 -24.87 19.97
N CYS A 28 -5.55 -24.23 18.81
CA CYS A 28 -4.37 -23.98 18.01
C CYS A 28 -3.58 -22.99 18.85
N THR A 29 -2.71 -23.51 19.71
CA THR A 29 -1.90 -22.70 20.61
C THR A 29 -0.91 -21.98 19.74
N ILE A 30 -1.19 -20.70 19.50
CA ILE A 30 -0.29 -19.80 18.80
C ILE A 30 0.94 -19.64 19.68
N ALA A 31 2.12 -19.78 19.08
CA ALA A 31 3.37 -19.72 19.82
C ALA A 31 3.61 -18.27 20.32
N PRO A 32 3.92 -18.08 21.60
CA PRO A 32 4.45 -16.81 22.07
C PRO A 32 5.92 -16.64 21.65
N MET A 33 6.36 -15.39 21.45
CA MET A 33 7.76 -15.00 21.31
C MET A 33 8.13 -14.06 22.46
N SER A 34 9.22 -14.32 23.18
CA SER A 34 9.67 -13.41 24.24
C SER A 34 10.24 -12.11 23.66
N MET A 35 10.25 -11.03 24.46
CA MET A 35 10.88 -9.78 24.05
C MET A 35 12.37 -9.97 23.74
N ASP A 36 13.10 -10.80 24.50
CA ASP A 36 14.52 -11.09 24.26
C ASP A 36 14.75 -11.82 22.93
N ALA A 37 13.85 -12.74 22.56
CA ALA A 37 13.92 -13.45 21.28
C ALA A 37 13.69 -12.49 20.11
N LEU A 38 12.70 -11.59 20.23
CA LEU A 38 12.46 -10.57 19.22
C LEU A 38 13.62 -9.56 19.14
N HIS A 39 14.16 -9.11 20.27
CA HIS A 39 15.36 -8.27 20.32
C HIS A 39 16.54 -8.93 19.60
N HIS A 40 16.76 -10.23 19.82
CA HIS A 40 17.80 -10.97 19.10
C HIS A 40 17.55 -11.00 17.59
N ALA A 41 16.31 -11.27 17.15
CA ALA A 41 15.96 -11.28 15.73
C ALA A 41 16.18 -9.91 15.05
N VAL A 42 15.81 -8.81 15.73
CA VAL A 42 16.04 -7.46 15.20
C VAL A 42 17.53 -7.14 15.11
N THR A 43 18.29 -7.42 16.17
CA THR A 43 19.73 -7.10 16.21
C THR A 43 20.60 -8.01 15.33
N SER A 44 20.13 -9.21 15.00
CA SER A 44 20.82 -10.12 14.07
C SER A 44 20.54 -9.82 12.60
N GLY A 45 19.61 -8.92 12.29
CA GLY A 45 19.16 -8.62 10.93
C GLY A 45 18.16 -9.63 10.37
N GLU A 46 17.58 -10.49 11.22
CA GLU A 46 16.54 -11.44 10.82
C GLU A 46 15.23 -10.75 10.39
N THR A 47 15.00 -9.52 10.87
CA THR A 47 13.82 -8.71 10.52
C THR A 47 14.05 -7.76 9.35
N ALA A 48 15.29 -7.67 8.83
CA ALA A 48 15.67 -6.69 7.83
C ALA A 48 14.99 -6.94 6.47
N PRO A 49 14.65 -5.89 5.69
CA PRO A 49 13.96 -6.04 4.41
C PRO A 49 14.68 -6.83 3.32
N ASP A 50 16.01 -6.98 3.42
CA ASP A 50 16.86 -7.70 2.46
C ASP A 50 17.14 -9.15 2.88
N ASN A 51 16.56 -9.63 3.98
CA ASN A 51 16.70 -11.01 4.44
C ASN A 51 15.75 -11.96 3.69
N GLU A 52 16.27 -13.01 3.05
CA GLU A 52 15.46 -13.99 2.31
C GLU A 52 14.54 -14.86 3.21
N GLU A 53 14.90 -15.03 4.49
CA GLU A 53 14.12 -15.77 5.50
C GLU A 53 13.52 -14.84 6.56
N ARG A 54 13.21 -13.60 6.15
CA ARG A 54 12.77 -12.51 7.02
C ARG A 54 11.69 -12.94 8.00
N LEU A 55 11.89 -12.62 9.28
CA LEU A 55 10.83 -12.59 10.28
C LEU A 55 10.07 -11.28 10.14
N LEU A 56 8.80 -11.34 9.74
CA LEU A 56 7.94 -10.17 9.68
C LEU A 56 7.51 -9.76 11.09
N VAL A 57 7.89 -8.56 11.50
CA VAL A 57 7.39 -7.92 12.72
C VAL A 57 6.18 -7.07 12.32
N VAL A 58 5.01 -7.36 12.87
CA VAL A 58 3.75 -6.74 12.44
C VAL A 58 3.10 -6.01 13.60
N ASP A 59 2.99 -4.69 13.47
CA ASP A 59 2.30 -3.82 14.41
C ASP A 59 0.82 -3.70 14.03
N VAL A 60 -0.06 -4.02 14.97
CA VAL A 60 -1.51 -3.95 14.75
C VAL A 60 -2.22 -2.79 15.43
N ARG A 61 -1.45 -1.84 15.98
CA ARG A 61 -1.99 -0.56 16.46
C ARG A 61 -2.51 0.29 15.29
N ASN A 62 -3.18 1.37 15.63
CA ASN A 62 -3.54 2.37 14.62
C ASN A 62 -2.28 3.02 14.03
N SER A 63 -2.40 3.57 12.83
CA SER A 63 -1.26 4.13 12.10
C SER A 63 -0.60 5.32 12.79
N ARG A 64 -1.37 6.14 13.53
CA ARG A 64 -0.82 7.26 14.31
C ARG A 64 0.16 6.75 15.37
N ASP A 65 -0.24 5.74 16.15
CA ASP A 65 0.60 5.15 17.19
C ASP A 65 1.87 4.52 16.60
N PHE A 66 1.77 3.92 15.41
CA PHE A 66 2.93 3.40 14.67
C PHE A 66 3.89 4.52 14.26
N ILE A 67 3.36 5.59 13.65
CA ILE A 67 4.14 6.75 13.21
C ILE A 67 4.87 7.41 14.38
N GLU A 68 4.19 7.56 15.52
CA GLU A 68 4.75 8.14 16.75
C GLU A 68 5.85 7.27 17.36
N GLY A 69 5.78 5.96 17.18
CA GLY A 69 6.93 5.07 17.30
C GLY A 69 6.57 3.59 17.21
N HIS A 70 7.46 2.77 16.69
CA HIS A 70 7.27 1.34 16.46
C HIS A 70 8.59 0.58 16.60
N ILE A 71 8.51 -0.75 16.68
CA ILE A 71 9.70 -1.63 16.66
C ILE A 71 10.40 -1.50 15.30
N GLN A 72 11.73 -1.41 15.29
CA GLN A 72 12.53 -1.38 14.06
C GLN A 72 12.13 -2.51 13.09
N ASP A 73 12.09 -2.19 11.79
CA ASP A 73 11.69 -3.05 10.67
C ASP A 73 10.23 -3.55 10.70
N ALA A 74 9.39 -3.04 11.63
CA ALA A 74 7.99 -3.44 11.71
C ALA A 74 7.15 -2.91 10.55
N LEU A 75 6.16 -3.70 10.13
CA LEU A 75 5.14 -3.34 9.15
C LEU A 75 3.87 -2.87 9.87
N SER A 76 3.20 -1.86 9.33
CA SER A 76 1.96 -1.32 9.91
C SER A 76 0.75 -2.05 9.32
N VAL A 77 0.00 -2.76 10.15
CA VAL A 77 -1.21 -3.49 9.77
C VAL A 77 -2.28 -3.33 10.85
N PRO A 78 -2.95 -2.16 10.94
CA PRO A 78 -3.97 -1.94 11.96
C PRO A 78 -5.00 -3.06 12.03
N LEU A 79 -5.27 -3.57 13.23
CA LEU A 79 -6.14 -4.73 13.43
C LEU A 79 -7.55 -4.52 12.82
N SER A 80 -8.06 -3.29 12.89
CA SER A 80 -9.35 -2.88 12.34
C SER A 80 -9.45 -3.00 10.82
N MET A 81 -8.32 -3.02 10.11
CA MET A 81 -8.30 -3.15 8.65
C MET A 81 -8.29 -4.61 8.20
N ILE A 82 -7.83 -5.54 9.03
CA ILE A 82 -7.70 -6.96 8.64
C ILE A 82 -8.73 -7.87 9.31
N ALA A 83 -9.53 -7.33 10.24
CA ALA A 83 -10.49 -8.11 11.01
C ALA A 83 -11.80 -7.36 11.25
N GLN A 84 -12.90 -8.12 11.21
CA GLN A 84 -14.23 -7.66 11.59
C GLN A 84 -14.90 -8.76 12.43
N ASP A 85 -15.47 -8.39 13.59
CA ASP A 85 -16.14 -9.32 14.51
C ASP A 85 -15.31 -10.56 14.87
N GLY A 86 -13.99 -10.37 14.96
CA GLY A 86 -13.03 -11.44 15.26
C GLY A 86 -12.80 -12.44 14.12
N GLN A 87 -13.25 -12.13 12.91
CA GLN A 87 -13.01 -12.87 11.67
C GLN A 87 -12.03 -12.12 10.76
N PRO A 88 -11.17 -12.83 9.99
CA PRO A 88 -10.34 -12.20 8.96
C PRO A 88 -11.21 -11.59 7.86
N LEU A 89 -10.73 -10.47 7.30
CA LEU A 89 -11.29 -9.86 6.10
C LEU A 89 -10.64 -10.45 4.84
N TYR A 90 -11.46 -10.64 3.80
CA TYR A 90 -11.04 -11.12 2.49
C TYR A 90 -11.58 -10.21 1.39
N THR A 91 -10.93 -10.24 0.23
CA THR A 91 -11.37 -9.61 -1.03
C THR A 91 -11.64 -10.70 -2.07
N ASN A 92 -12.64 -10.51 -2.93
CA ASN A 92 -12.97 -11.43 -4.02
C ASN A 92 -12.45 -10.96 -5.39
N GLY A 93 -11.39 -10.15 -5.39
CA GLY A 93 -10.93 -9.48 -6.58
C GLY A 93 -11.90 -8.35 -6.94
N TYR A 94 -11.80 -7.25 -6.19
CA TYR A 94 -12.34 -5.92 -6.51
C TYR A 94 -13.72 -5.56 -5.95
N ASP A 95 -14.66 -6.49 -5.79
CA ASP A 95 -16.06 -6.10 -5.53
C ASP A 95 -16.37 -5.82 -4.06
N THR A 96 -15.77 -6.55 -3.12
CA THR A 96 -16.13 -6.46 -1.71
C THR A 96 -15.00 -6.88 -0.79
N VAL A 97 -14.78 -6.13 0.29
CA VAL A 97 -13.98 -6.56 1.44
C VAL A 97 -14.92 -6.99 2.57
N SER A 98 -14.94 -8.28 2.91
CA SER A 98 -15.76 -8.79 4.02
C SER A 98 -15.25 -10.14 4.53
N PRO A 99 -15.72 -10.62 5.69
CA PRO A 99 -15.37 -11.96 6.18
C PRO A 99 -15.85 -13.11 5.27
N THR A 100 -16.75 -12.84 4.33
CA THR A 100 -17.38 -13.86 3.47
C THR A 100 -17.08 -13.66 1.99
N ALA A 101 -16.29 -12.66 1.60
CA ALA A 101 -16.04 -12.35 0.20
C ALA A 101 -15.27 -13.49 -0.51
N ALA A 102 -14.27 -14.04 0.16
CA ALA A 102 -13.45 -15.14 -0.31
C ALA A 102 -12.82 -15.88 0.89
N THR A 103 -11.88 -16.80 0.62
CA THR A 103 -11.06 -17.44 1.65
C THR A 103 -9.63 -17.67 1.15
N GLY A 104 -8.72 -17.99 2.07
CA GLY A 104 -7.33 -18.33 1.79
C GLY A 104 -6.38 -17.12 1.83
N VAL A 105 -5.09 -17.41 2.03
CA VAL A 105 -4.04 -16.40 2.27
C VAL A 105 -4.00 -15.36 1.15
N ALA A 106 -4.00 -15.81 -0.11
CA ALA A 106 -3.89 -14.92 -1.27
C ALA A 106 -5.03 -13.89 -1.38
N ASN A 107 -6.21 -14.20 -0.83
CA ASN A 107 -7.38 -13.32 -0.83
C ASN A 107 -7.55 -12.58 0.49
N SER A 108 -6.71 -12.85 1.50
CA SER A 108 -6.81 -12.23 2.82
C SER A 108 -6.33 -10.79 2.75
N TRP A 109 -7.06 -9.88 3.39
CA TRP A 109 -6.68 -8.47 3.38
C TRP A 109 -5.32 -8.23 4.06
N LEU A 110 -4.98 -9.08 5.04
CA LEU A 110 -3.64 -9.14 5.63
C LEU A 110 -2.55 -9.34 4.56
N ALA A 111 -2.71 -10.30 3.64
CA ALA A 111 -1.73 -10.52 2.57
C ALA A 111 -1.58 -9.29 1.67
N HIS A 112 -2.70 -8.68 1.27
CA HIS A 112 -2.67 -7.47 0.45
C HIS A 112 -1.97 -6.30 1.16
N MET A 113 -2.24 -6.08 2.45
CA MET A 113 -1.57 -5.04 3.24
C MET A 113 -0.06 -5.28 3.40
N LEU A 114 0.36 -6.53 3.59
CA LEU A 114 1.78 -6.88 3.68
C LEU A 114 2.49 -6.66 2.34
N ILE A 115 1.94 -7.18 1.24
CA ILE A 115 2.50 -7.05 -0.11
C ILE A 115 2.76 -5.58 -0.47
N ASN A 116 1.85 -4.67 -0.10
CA ASN A 116 1.98 -3.25 -0.43
C ASN A 116 3.08 -2.51 0.33
N GLN A 117 3.68 -3.14 1.34
CA GLN A 117 4.78 -2.59 2.13
C GLN A 117 6.12 -3.29 1.86
N LEU A 118 6.12 -4.35 1.06
CA LEU A 118 7.29 -5.19 0.80
C LEU A 118 7.91 -4.89 -0.56
N VAL A 119 9.20 -5.18 -0.72
CA VAL A 119 9.96 -4.95 -1.95
C VAL A 119 10.48 -6.30 -2.45
N ASN A 120 9.96 -6.77 -3.58
CA ASN A 120 10.37 -8.03 -4.21
C ASN A 120 10.29 -9.29 -3.32
N ASP A 121 9.51 -9.22 -2.24
CA ASP A 121 9.39 -10.30 -1.26
C ASP A 121 7.95 -10.81 -1.22
N PHE A 122 7.55 -11.49 -2.29
CA PHE A 122 6.26 -12.17 -2.35
C PHE A 122 6.29 -13.48 -1.55
N ALA A 123 7.47 -14.05 -1.32
CA ALA A 123 7.63 -15.29 -0.57
C ALA A 123 7.21 -15.14 0.91
N SER A 124 7.45 -13.97 1.52
CA SER A 124 6.99 -13.63 2.87
C SER A 124 5.50 -13.31 2.98
N THR A 125 4.74 -13.54 1.91
CA THR A 125 3.27 -13.44 1.92
C THR A 125 2.60 -14.80 1.73
N TYR A 126 3.38 -15.87 1.62
CA TYR A 126 2.88 -17.23 1.51
C TYR A 126 2.43 -17.77 2.86
N GLU A 127 1.72 -18.90 2.85
CA GLU A 127 1.24 -19.57 4.06
C GLU A 127 2.35 -19.87 5.08
N ASN A 128 3.60 -20.07 4.65
CA ASN A 128 4.72 -20.42 5.53
C ASN A 128 5.52 -19.21 6.05
N SER A 129 5.08 -17.99 5.76
CA SER A 129 5.77 -16.77 6.19
C SER A 129 5.83 -16.69 7.71
N ARG A 130 6.99 -16.28 8.22
CA ARG A 130 7.26 -16.19 9.65
C ARG A 130 6.84 -14.81 10.13
N MET A 131 5.90 -14.75 11.06
CA MET A 131 5.33 -13.50 11.55
C MET A 131 5.27 -13.46 13.07
N VAL A 132 5.57 -12.30 13.64
CA VAL A 132 5.32 -11.98 15.04
C VAL A 132 4.47 -10.72 15.13
N PHE A 133 3.31 -10.85 15.76
CA PHE A 133 2.36 -9.74 15.95
C PHE A 133 2.52 -9.09 17.33
N TYR A 134 2.42 -7.77 17.38
CA TYR A 134 2.33 -6.99 18.62
C TYR A 134 1.35 -5.83 18.45
N GLY A 135 0.89 -5.26 19.56
CA GLY A 135 -0.02 -4.12 19.53
C GLY A 135 0.10 -3.24 20.77
N ALA A 136 -0.94 -2.45 21.04
CA ALA A 136 -1.03 -1.59 22.22
C ALA A 136 -1.16 -2.41 23.50
N THR A 137 -1.75 -3.60 23.39
CA THR A 137 -1.87 -4.58 24.46
C THR A 137 -1.42 -5.96 23.97
N LEU A 138 -1.09 -6.86 24.91
CA LEU A 138 -0.83 -8.28 24.62
C LEU A 138 -2.02 -8.94 23.89
N ALA A 139 -3.25 -8.54 24.22
CA ALA A 139 -4.46 -9.10 23.61
C ALA A 139 -4.55 -8.77 22.11
N ASP A 140 -4.08 -7.59 21.69
CA ASP A 140 -4.08 -7.19 20.29
C ASP A 140 -3.16 -8.09 19.46
N GLY A 141 -1.94 -8.36 19.96
CA GLY A 141 -1.00 -9.27 19.32
C GLY A 141 -1.55 -10.71 19.22
N ILE A 142 -2.17 -11.22 20.30
CA ILE A 142 -2.83 -12.53 20.29
C ILE A 142 -3.97 -12.58 19.27
N ASN A 143 -4.80 -11.53 19.22
CA ASN A 143 -5.93 -11.45 18.31
C ASN A 143 -5.47 -11.42 16.85
N ALA A 144 -4.50 -10.57 16.51
CA ALA A 144 -3.94 -10.49 15.17
C ALA A 144 -3.33 -11.82 14.73
N ALA A 145 -2.57 -12.46 15.62
CA ALA A 145 -1.99 -13.77 15.35
C ALA A 145 -3.08 -14.83 15.06
N ARG A 146 -4.21 -14.79 15.79
CA ARG A 146 -5.37 -15.65 15.54
C ARG A 146 -6.03 -15.37 14.20
N ILE A 147 -6.18 -14.10 13.83
CA ILE A 147 -6.71 -13.67 12.54
C ILE A 147 -5.83 -14.19 11.39
N ALA A 148 -4.51 -14.05 11.49
CA ALA A 148 -3.58 -14.59 10.50
C ALA A 148 -3.67 -16.12 10.39
N ARG A 149 -3.78 -16.84 11.51
CA ARG A 149 -4.00 -18.29 11.51
C ARG A 149 -5.30 -18.69 10.80
N MET A 150 -6.38 -17.96 11.04
CA MET A 150 -7.67 -18.20 10.38
C MET A 150 -7.61 -17.91 8.87
N ALA A 151 -6.80 -16.93 8.46
CA ALA A 151 -6.55 -16.63 7.05
C ALA A 151 -5.71 -17.70 6.33
N GLY A 152 -5.00 -18.56 7.09
CA GLY A 152 -4.25 -19.70 6.59
C GLY A 152 -2.73 -19.66 6.81
N TYR A 153 -2.21 -18.66 7.52
CA TYR A 153 -0.78 -18.59 7.84
C TYR A 153 -0.37 -19.64 8.87
N LYS A 154 0.78 -20.29 8.65
CA LYS A 154 1.27 -21.47 9.39
C LYS A 154 2.38 -21.15 10.39
N ASN A 155 3.11 -20.06 10.21
CA ASN A 155 4.26 -19.71 11.07
C ASN A 155 4.04 -18.37 11.78
N VAL A 156 2.95 -18.32 12.54
CA VAL A 156 2.52 -17.12 13.27
C VAL A 156 2.80 -17.25 14.77
N ALA A 157 3.38 -16.18 15.32
CA ALA A 157 3.59 -15.95 16.75
C ALA A 157 3.03 -14.58 17.18
N PHE A 158 2.99 -14.33 18.49
CA PHE A 158 2.74 -13.00 19.07
C PHE A 158 3.82 -12.66 20.10
N LEU A 159 4.11 -11.37 20.27
CA LEU A 159 5.05 -10.89 21.28
C LEU A 159 4.46 -11.06 22.69
N LEU A 160 5.22 -11.66 23.63
CA LEU A 160 4.90 -11.68 25.05
C LEU A 160 5.18 -10.31 25.68
N GLY A 161 4.28 -9.37 25.40
CA GLY A 161 4.33 -7.99 25.83
C GLY A 161 3.49 -7.12 24.92
N ASP A 162 3.62 -5.81 25.10
CA ASP A 162 3.05 -4.79 24.24
C ASP A 162 4.14 -3.81 23.80
N TYR A 163 3.78 -2.87 22.92
CA TYR A 163 4.72 -1.85 22.47
C TYR A 163 5.29 -0.99 23.62
N ALA A 164 4.49 -0.67 24.64
CA ALA A 164 4.96 0.14 25.76
C ALA A 164 6.06 -0.58 26.56
N ALA A 165 5.90 -1.88 26.77
CA ALA A 165 6.93 -2.73 27.36
C ALA A 165 8.17 -2.83 26.47
N TRP A 166 8.02 -2.97 25.15
CA TRP A 166 9.16 -2.95 24.22
C TRP A 166 9.93 -1.64 24.32
N ASN A 167 9.27 -0.50 24.10
CA ASN A 167 9.90 0.82 24.09
C ASN A 167 10.60 1.14 25.42
N LYS A 168 10.07 0.64 26.54
CA LYS A 168 10.72 0.78 27.85
C LYS A 168 12.05 0.01 27.96
N ASN A 169 12.15 -1.17 27.35
CA ASN A 169 13.30 -2.06 27.49
C ASN A 169 14.32 -1.92 26.35
N TYR A 170 13.87 -1.54 25.15
CA TYR A 170 14.63 -1.54 23.90
C TYR A 170 14.36 -0.27 23.06
N SER A 171 14.39 0.90 23.70
CA SER A 171 14.13 2.20 23.06
C SER A 171 15.07 2.52 21.90
N ASP A 172 16.28 1.95 21.90
CA ASP A 172 17.28 2.08 20.84
C ASP A 172 16.88 1.35 19.53
N LEU A 173 15.99 0.37 19.64
CA LEU A 173 15.38 -0.36 18.52
C LEU A 173 13.95 0.11 18.24
N THR A 174 13.58 1.31 18.70
CA THR A 174 12.33 1.97 18.35
C THR A 174 12.59 3.04 17.29
N LYS A 175 11.76 3.07 16.26
CA LYS A 175 11.81 4.04 15.17
C LYS A 175 10.57 4.92 15.18
N ARG A 176 10.68 6.12 14.61
CA ARG A 176 9.54 6.98 14.27
C ARG A 176 9.43 7.07 12.76
N TYR A 177 8.19 7.24 12.29
CA TYR A 177 7.84 7.33 10.87
C TYR A 177 8.19 6.07 10.05
N TYR A 178 7.59 5.95 8.88
CA TYR A 178 7.79 4.78 8.03
C TYR A 178 9.18 4.75 7.39
N ASP A 179 9.62 3.55 7.01
CA ASP A 179 10.80 3.36 6.18
C ASP A 179 10.72 4.21 4.90
N GLY A 180 11.86 4.78 4.53
CA GLY A 180 11.98 5.70 3.39
C GLY A 180 11.72 7.16 3.73
N VAL A 181 11.22 7.49 4.94
CA VAL A 181 11.11 8.88 5.42
C VAL A 181 12.46 9.36 5.96
N GLU A 182 12.94 10.50 5.46
CA GLU A 182 14.18 11.14 5.89
C GLU A 182 13.95 12.18 6.99
N SER A 183 12.90 12.99 6.85
CA SER A 183 12.55 14.02 7.83
C SER A 183 11.06 14.37 7.76
N VAL A 184 10.52 14.90 8.86
CA VAL A 184 9.12 15.33 8.99
C VAL A 184 9.08 16.68 9.70
N ASP A 185 8.29 17.60 9.17
CA ASP A 185 7.92 18.86 9.82
C ASP A 185 6.41 18.85 10.08
N GLU A 186 6.03 18.48 11.31
CA GLU A 186 4.63 18.41 11.73
C GLU A 186 3.97 19.79 11.78
N SER A 187 4.75 20.88 11.94
CA SER A 187 4.21 22.23 12.01
C SER A 187 3.82 22.77 10.63
N GLU A 188 4.64 22.46 9.62
CA GLU A 188 4.39 22.81 8.23
C GLU A 188 3.48 21.79 7.53
N GLY A 189 3.28 20.60 8.10
CA GLY A 189 2.52 19.53 7.46
C GLY A 189 3.27 18.97 6.25
N SER A 190 4.58 18.75 6.40
CA SER A 190 5.46 18.30 5.33
C SER A 190 6.40 17.17 5.76
N PHE A 191 6.90 16.43 4.79
CA PHE A 191 7.93 15.41 5.01
C PHE A 191 8.81 15.22 3.77
N VAL A 192 9.98 14.63 3.97
CA VAL A 192 10.90 14.25 2.90
C VAL A 192 11.00 12.74 2.86
N MET A 193 10.77 12.15 1.68
CA MET A 193 10.99 10.74 1.42
C MET A 193 12.17 10.53 0.46
N THR A 194 12.89 9.44 0.65
CA THR A 194 14.01 9.02 -0.17
C THR A 194 13.56 8.20 -1.36
N GLY A 195 14.35 8.24 -2.43
CA GLY A 195 14.09 7.49 -3.65
C GLY A 195 15.27 7.50 -4.61
N PHE A 196 15.01 7.14 -5.85
CA PHE A 196 15.97 7.15 -6.95
C PHE A 196 15.28 7.36 -8.29
N ILE A 197 16.05 7.79 -9.29
CA ILE A 197 15.63 7.74 -10.69
C ILE A 197 15.55 6.27 -11.12
N ASN A 198 14.40 5.87 -11.68
CA ASN A 198 14.11 4.51 -12.11
C ASN A 198 15.30 3.85 -12.82
N ASN A 199 15.64 2.64 -12.40
CA ASN A 199 16.75 1.82 -12.90
C ASN A 199 16.33 0.49 -13.52
N THR A 200 15.03 0.28 -13.73
CA THR A 200 14.48 -0.97 -14.29
C THR A 200 14.01 -0.79 -15.73
N LYS A 201 13.37 0.34 -16.05
CA LYS A 201 13.00 0.73 -17.41
C LYS A 201 13.30 2.20 -17.69
N PHE A 202 14.46 2.67 -17.23
CA PHE A 202 14.89 4.07 -17.35
C PHE A 202 14.69 4.62 -18.76
N GLN A 203 15.21 3.95 -19.79
CA GLN A 203 15.14 4.41 -21.18
C GLN A 203 13.70 4.65 -21.67
N ASN A 204 12.75 3.85 -21.20
CA ASN A 204 11.35 3.99 -21.58
C ASN A 204 10.74 5.24 -20.94
N VAL A 205 10.96 5.44 -19.64
CA VAL A 205 10.35 6.55 -18.90
C VAL A 205 11.10 7.87 -19.06
N SER A 206 12.36 7.85 -19.49
CA SER A 206 13.21 9.05 -19.66
C SER A 206 13.06 9.73 -21.01
N THR A 207 12.59 9.01 -22.04
CA THR A 207 12.49 9.52 -23.42
C THR A 207 11.06 9.67 -23.92
N ARG A 208 10.10 9.05 -23.24
CA ARG A 208 8.68 9.04 -23.63
C ARG A 208 7.81 9.69 -22.55
N GLY A 209 6.56 9.98 -22.93
CA GLY A 209 5.56 10.40 -21.98
C GLY A 209 5.27 9.27 -20.99
N THR A 210 4.97 9.62 -19.74
CA THR A 210 4.58 8.64 -18.72
C THR A 210 3.23 8.97 -18.11
N HIS A 211 2.51 7.92 -17.70
CA HIS A 211 1.28 7.97 -16.92
C HIS A 211 1.53 8.01 -15.40
N HIS A 212 2.69 7.54 -14.97
CA HIS A 212 3.03 7.38 -13.56
C HIS A 212 4.21 8.27 -13.20
N SER A 213 4.06 9.09 -12.16
CA SER A 213 5.09 10.06 -11.79
C SER A 213 5.99 9.50 -10.70
N ILE A 214 5.39 9.25 -9.53
CA ILE A 214 6.05 8.81 -8.31
C ILE A 214 5.47 7.45 -7.92
N ILE A 215 6.32 6.42 -7.85
CA ILE A 215 5.91 5.05 -7.56
C ILE A 215 6.81 4.44 -6.49
N PHE A 216 6.22 3.70 -5.54
CA PHE A 216 6.97 2.87 -4.63
C PHE A 216 7.73 1.76 -5.37
N LYS A 217 9.01 1.58 -5.02
CA LYS A 217 9.91 0.61 -5.67
C LYS A 217 9.43 -0.84 -5.57
N GLY A 218 8.64 -1.19 -4.56
CA GLY A 218 8.08 -2.54 -4.36
C GLY A 218 6.75 -2.78 -5.09
N GLY A 219 6.15 -1.74 -5.68
CA GLY A 219 4.86 -1.86 -6.35
C GLY A 219 4.92 -2.60 -7.69
N GLY A 220 3.79 -3.18 -8.10
CA GLY A 220 3.68 -3.92 -9.37
C GLY A 220 3.96 -3.08 -10.62
N LEU A 221 3.77 -1.76 -10.56
CA LEU A 221 4.03 -0.84 -11.66
C LEU A 221 5.31 -0.01 -11.45
N HIS A 222 6.19 -0.36 -10.50
CA HIS A 222 7.40 0.42 -10.18
C HIS A 222 8.19 0.83 -11.43
N HIS A 223 8.29 -0.06 -12.41
CA HIS A 223 9.04 0.15 -13.64
C HIS A 223 8.43 1.20 -14.61
N ASN A 224 7.21 1.69 -14.37
CA ASN A 224 6.52 2.62 -15.28
C ASN A 224 6.65 4.10 -14.89
N GLY A 225 7.24 4.43 -13.74
CA GLY A 225 7.41 5.81 -13.28
C GLY A 225 8.87 6.22 -13.24
N LEU A 226 9.17 7.49 -13.51
CA LEU A 226 10.56 7.97 -13.46
C LEU A 226 11.09 8.06 -12.03
N LEU A 227 10.26 8.52 -11.10
CA LEU A 227 10.65 8.73 -9.71
C LEU A 227 10.22 7.50 -8.89
N GLN A 228 11.19 6.69 -8.47
CA GLN A 228 10.93 5.54 -7.60
C GLN A 228 11.24 5.90 -6.15
N VAL A 229 10.30 5.69 -5.23
CA VAL A 229 10.47 6.03 -3.81
C VAL A 229 10.56 4.79 -2.93
N ASN A 230 11.19 4.97 -1.76
CA ASN A 230 11.36 3.92 -0.77
C ASN A 230 10.16 3.76 0.18
N MET A 231 9.22 4.71 0.16
CA MET A 231 8.05 4.71 1.02
C MET A 231 6.86 4.02 0.33
N ALA A 232 6.23 3.08 1.03
CA ALA A 232 5.05 2.37 0.55
C ALA A 232 3.80 3.28 0.45
N PRO A 233 2.85 3.05 -0.48
CA PRO A 233 1.70 3.94 -0.67
C PRO A 233 0.75 4.00 0.52
N PHE A 234 0.50 2.86 1.16
CA PHE A 234 -0.27 2.82 2.41
C PHE A 234 0.35 3.75 3.45
N CYS A 235 1.64 3.57 3.72
CA CYS A 235 2.42 4.38 4.65
C CYS A 235 2.38 5.87 4.29
N PHE A 236 2.50 6.20 3.00
CA PHE A 236 2.44 7.56 2.48
C PHE A 236 1.09 8.23 2.81
N GLN A 237 -0.02 7.55 2.58
CA GLN A 237 -1.35 8.08 2.90
C GLN A 237 -1.55 8.28 4.41
N GLU A 238 -1.12 7.31 5.22
CA GLU A 238 -1.25 7.41 6.68
C GLU A 238 -0.41 8.56 7.23
N LEU A 239 0.79 8.80 6.67
CA LEU A 239 1.61 9.95 7.05
C LEU A 239 0.99 11.29 6.64
N LEU A 240 0.41 11.40 5.44
CA LEU A 240 -0.34 12.60 5.04
C LEU A 240 -1.47 12.88 6.04
N THR A 241 -2.25 11.86 6.38
CA THR A 241 -3.37 12.00 7.33
C THR A 241 -2.89 12.36 8.73
N TYR A 242 -1.78 11.77 9.18
CA TYR A 242 -1.12 12.12 10.45
C TYR A 242 -0.71 13.60 10.49
N LEU A 243 -0.23 14.14 9.38
CA LEU A 243 0.16 15.55 9.22
C LEU A 243 -1.02 16.51 9.00
N GLY A 244 -2.25 16.00 9.09
CA GLY A 244 -3.46 16.81 9.05
C GLY A 244 -4.11 16.90 7.67
N ALA A 245 -3.68 16.09 6.70
CA ALA A 245 -4.37 16.02 5.43
C ALA A 245 -5.78 15.45 5.62
N SER A 246 -6.78 16.06 4.99
CA SER A 246 -8.14 15.52 5.00
C SER A 246 -8.24 14.34 4.02
N PRO A 247 -8.77 13.18 4.46
CA PRO A 247 -9.14 12.10 3.55
C PRO A 247 -10.47 12.38 2.82
N GLU A 248 -11.18 13.46 3.18
CA GLU A 248 -12.46 13.83 2.54
C GLU A 248 -12.24 14.44 1.15
N GLY A 249 -13.14 14.11 0.23
CA GLY A 249 -13.08 14.49 -1.17
C GLY A 249 -13.45 13.32 -2.08
N ASN A 250 -13.66 13.60 -3.37
CA ASN A 250 -13.82 12.60 -4.39
C ASN A 250 -12.46 11.94 -4.66
N MET A 251 -12.20 10.89 -3.91
CA MET A 251 -11.20 9.91 -4.25
C MET A 251 -11.68 9.22 -5.52
N ALA A 252 -10.93 9.30 -6.62
CA ALA A 252 -11.29 8.66 -7.88
C ALA A 252 -11.77 7.23 -7.59
N ASP A 253 -13.07 7.01 -7.76
CA ASP A 253 -13.74 5.75 -7.51
C ASP A 253 -13.94 5.11 -8.88
N GLY A 254 -13.21 4.04 -9.20
CA GLY A 254 -13.22 3.36 -10.50
C GLY A 254 -12.49 4.05 -11.68
N ILE A 255 -11.82 3.24 -12.52
CA ILE A 255 -11.65 3.59 -13.94
C ILE A 255 -13.06 3.42 -14.52
N TYR A 256 -13.79 4.52 -14.68
CA TYR A 256 -15.19 4.49 -15.11
C TYR A 256 -15.30 4.71 -16.61
N PHE A 257 -15.76 3.71 -17.33
CA PHE A 257 -16.11 3.87 -18.74
C PHE A 257 -17.50 4.57 -18.84
N GLY A 258 -17.54 5.90 -18.77
CA GLY A 258 -18.79 6.70 -18.79
C GLY A 258 -18.65 8.07 -19.47
N THR A 259 -19.70 8.87 -19.48
CA THR A 259 -19.72 10.22 -20.10
C THR A 259 -19.26 11.31 -19.12
N MET A 260 -18.72 12.43 -19.61
CA MET A 260 -18.20 13.55 -18.79
C MET A 260 -19.22 14.07 -17.74
N GLU A 261 -20.52 14.00 -18.03
CA GLU A 261 -21.58 14.40 -17.09
C GLU A 261 -21.69 13.42 -15.89
N GLU A 262 -21.32 12.16 -16.07
CA GLU A 262 -21.36 11.09 -15.06
C GLU A 262 -20.09 11.02 -14.20
N TRP A 263 -18.93 11.44 -14.73
CA TRP A 263 -17.65 11.37 -14.00
C TRP A 263 -16.96 12.71 -13.74
N GLY A 264 -17.48 13.85 -14.23
CA GLY A 264 -16.93 15.17 -13.91
C GLY A 264 -16.93 15.49 -12.40
N SER A 265 -17.85 14.89 -11.65
CA SER A 265 -17.82 14.93 -10.18
C SER A 265 -16.66 14.13 -9.58
N LYS A 266 -16.13 13.13 -10.29
CA LYS A 266 -15.13 12.12 -9.88
C LYS A 266 -13.67 12.53 -10.07
N PHE A 267 -13.42 13.77 -10.46
CA PHE A 267 -12.06 14.31 -10.41
C PHE A 267 -11.54 14.33 -8.98
N PRO A 268 -10.23 14.08 -8.78
CA PRO A 268 -9.57 14.37 -7.52
C PRO A 268 -9.88 15.79 -7.09
N ASN A 269 -10.60 15.93 -5.98
CA ASN A 269 -10.89 17.23 -5.38
C ASN A 269 -10.48 17.29 -3.90
N GLY A 270 -9.75 16.26 -3.45
CA GLY A 270 -9.15 16.23 -2.12
C GLY A 270 -8.11 17.34 -1.95
N GLN A 271 -7.48 17.33 -0.78
CA GLN A 271 -6.50 18.35 -0.42
C GLN A 271 -5.32 18.40 -1.41
N ASN A 272 -4.86 19.61 -1.70
CA ASN A 272 -3.68 19.83 -2.53
C ASN A 272 -2.42 19.33 -1.82
N VAL A 273 -1.53 18.74 -2.60
CA VAL A 273 -0.22 18.27 -2.17
C VAL A 273 0.83 18.84 -3.12
N GLU A 274 1.82 19.54 -2.58
CA GLU A 274 2.96 20.01 -3.36
C GLU A 274 4.07 18.95 -3.32
N TYR A 275 4.64 18.64 -4.48
CA TYR A 275 5.82 17.79 -4.62
C TYR A 275 7.01 18.61 -5.11
N ARG A 276 8.13 18.49 -4.40
CA ARG A 276 9.42 19.02 -4.86
C ARG A 276 10.51 17.96 -4.77
N VAL A 277 11.38 17.90 -5.76
CA VAL A 277 12.40 16.86 -5.91
C VAL A 277 13.79 17.48 -5.89
N SER A 278 14.74 16.83 -5.22
CA SER A 278 16.14 17.23 -5.17
C SER A 278 17.06 16.00 -5.26
N TRP A 279 18.34 16.23 -5.54
CA TRP A 279 19.41 15.23 -5.60
C TRP A 279 20.75 15.89 -5.21
N ALA A 280 21.81 15.10 -5.04
CA ALA A 280 23.07 15.59 -4.46
C ALA A 280 23.70 16.78 -5.21
N SER A 281 23.54 16.86 -6.53
CA SER A 281 24.05 17.96 -7.36
C SER A 281 22.99 18.99 -7.76
N ALA A 282 21.78 18.90 -7.21
CA ALA A 282 20.71 19.86 -7.45
C ALA A 282 21.04 21.21 -6.78
N GLU A 283 20.71 22.32 -7.44
CA GLU A 283 20.86 23.65 -6.85
C GLU A 283 19.76 23.97 -5.83
N LYS A 284 18.62 23.30 -5.93
CA LYS A 284 17.43 23.49 -5.11
C LYS A 284 16.49 22.28 -5.22
N TYR A 285 15.41 22.32 -4.44
CA TYR A 285 14.22 21.52 -4.68
C TYR A 285 13.45 22.09 -5.88
N TYR A 286 13.19 21.24 -6.89
CA TYR A 286 12.44 21.57 -8.10
C TYR A 286 11.02 21.03 -8.00
N THR A 287 10.02 21.82 -8.38
CA THR A 287 8.64 21.36 -8.52
C THR A 287 8.50 20.36 -9.67
N LEU A 288 7.43 19.56 -9.65
CA LEU A 288 7.13 18.63 -10.75
C LEU A 288 7.00 19.34 -12.11
N ALA A 289 6.46 20.57 -12.15
CA ALA A 289 6.36 21.36 -13.37
C ALA A 289 7.71 21.88 -13.89
N GLU A 290 8.73 21.97 -13.04
CA GLU A 290 10.09 22.32 -13.46
C GLU A 290 10.85 21.12 -14.03
N ILE A 291 10.63 19.91 -13.51
CA ILE A 291 11.35 18.70 -13.94
C ILE A 291 10.61 17.86 -14.99
N PHE A 292 9.33 18.15 -15.25
CA PHE A 292 8.56 17.56 -16.35
C PHE A 292 8.06 18.62 -17.33
N GLU A 293 7.90 18.21 -18.57
CA GLU A 293 7.33 19.00 -19.66
C GLU A 293 6.05 18.36 -20.14
N GLU A 294 4.99 19.17 -20.28
CA GLU A 294 3.75 18.74 -20.90
C GLU A 294 3.79 19.03 -22.41
N LYS A 295 3.65 17.99 -23.25
CA LYS A 295 3.64 18.10 -24.71
C LYS A 295 2.81 16.97 -25.35
N PRO A 296 2.41 17.08 -26.63
CA PRO A 296 1.67 16.02 -27.30
C PRO A 296 2.40 14.67 -27.25
N SER A 297 1.64 13.59 -27.10
CA SER A 297 2.15 12.23 -27.22
C SER A 297 2.67 11.98 -28.64
N GLU A 298 3.86 11.40 -28.78
CA GLU A 298 4.39 10.99 -30.10
C GLU A 298 3.55 9.89 -30.76
N PHE A 299 2.70 9.21 -29.98
CA PHE A 299 1.80 8.15 -30.44
C PHE A 299 0.37 8.64 -30.72
N GLN A 300 0.12 9.95 -30.70
CA GLN A 300 -1.19 10.53 -31.00
C GLN A 300 -1.44 10.43 -32.54
N PRO A 301 -2.46 9.67 -33.00
CA PRO A 301 -2.63 9.33 -34.42
C PRO A 301 -3.19 10.47 -35.29
N ASP A 302 -3.99 11.37 -34.70
CA ASP A 302 -4.55 12.56 -35.35
C ASP A 302 -4.42 13.73 -34.35
N THR A 303 -4.13 14.94 -34.82
CA THR A 303 -3.84 16.10 -33.94
C THR A 303 -5.09 16.96 -33.70
N PRO A 304 -5.97 16.67 -32.72
CA PRO A 304 -6.80 17.74 -32.15
C PRO A 304 -5.87 18.81 -31.55
N PRO A 305 -6.33 20.06 -31.40
CA PRO A 305 -5.51 21.10 -30.77
C PRO A 305 -5.08 20.65 -29.38
N PHE A 306 -3.77 20.42 -29.22
CA PHE A 306 -3.18 20.07 -27.93
C PHE A 306 -3.27 21.25 -26.99
N THR A 307 -3.84 21.02 -25.81
CA THR A 307 -3.99 22.04 -24.77
C THR A 307 -3.27 21.57 -23.51
N LEU A 308 -2.44 22.44 -22.97
CA LEU A 308 -1.79 22.24 -21.68
C LEU A 308 -2.86 22.25 -20.60
N VAL A 309 -2.92 21.17 -19.80
CA VAL A 309 -3.80 21.11 -18.64
C VAL A 309 -3.05 21.48 -17.36
N GLY A 310 -1.73 21.29 -17.31
CA GLY A 310 -0.90 21.58 -16.15
C GLY A 310 -0.95 20.50 -15.07
N ILE A 311 -0.30 20.79 -13.94
CA ILE A 311 -0.05 19.84 -12.86
C ILE A 311 -0.66 20.40 -11.57
N GLU A 312 -1.61 19.67 -11.00
CA GLU A 312 -2.21 19.98 -9.70
C GLU A 312 -2.39 18.68 -8.91
N PRO A 313 -1.38 18.28 -8.12
CA PRO A 313 -1.47 17.07 -7.34
C PRO A 313 -2.46 17.27 -6.20
N ARG A 314 -3.47 16.40 -6.15
CA ARG A 314 -4.44 16.33 -5.06
C ARG A 314 -4.48 14.93 -4.50
N ILE A 315 -4.83 14.80 -3.23
CA ILE A 315 -5.30 13.53 -2.68
C ILE A 315 -6.48 13.07 -3.53
N GLY A 316 -6.37 11.85 -4.06
CA GLY A 316 -7.32 11.33 -5.03
C GLY A 316 -6.93 9.94 -5.53
N GLY A 317 -7.93 9.05 -5.50
CA GLY A 317 -7.80 7.59 -5.55
C GLY A 317 -7.97 7.01 -4.15
N THR A 318 -8.18 5.70 -4.01
CA THR A 318 -8.48 5.10 -2.70
C THR A 318 -7.32 4.25 -2.18
N ARG A 319 -7.09 4.34 -0.87
CA ARG A 319 -6.18 3.46 -0.13
C ARG A 319 -6.43 1.99 -0.46
N ASP A 320 -7.71 1.64 -0.46
CA ASP A 320 -8.15 0.26 -0.57
C ASP A 320 -7.95 -0.26 -2.00
N SER A 321 -8.14 0.57 -3.03
CA SER A 321 -7.78 0.24 -4.41
C SER A 321 -6.28 0.02 -4.56
N ASN A 322 -5.45 0.89 -3.97
CA ASN A 322 -4.00 0.71 -4.01
C ASN A 322 -3.58 -0.58 -3.31
N ILE A 323 -4.10 -0.85 -2.10
CA ILE A 323 -3.86 -2.11 -1.36
C ILE A 323 -4.29 -3.32 -2.20
N ASN A 324 -5.48 -3.27 -2.79
CA ASN A 324 -6.02 -4.40 -3.51
C ASN A 324 -5.23 -4.70 -4.80
N TRP A 325 -4.78 -3.67 -5.54
CA TRP A 325 -4.12 -3.83 -6.85
C TRP A 325 -2.58 -3.87 -6.77
N ASN A 326 -2.02 -3.41 -5.65
CA ASN A 326 -0.58 -3.22 -5.44
C ASN A 326 0.16 -2.55 -6.62
N PRO A 327 -0.28 -1.41 -7.16
CA PRO A 327 0.43 -0.77 -8.25
C PRO A 327 1.69 -0.04 -7.77
N GLY A 328 1.73 0.37 -6.49
CA GLY A 328 2.78 1.21 -5.93
C GLY A 328 2.60 2.70 -6.17
N CYS A 329 1.54 3.14 -6.83
CA CYS A 329 1.38 4.54 -7.24
C CYS A 329 1.24 5.48 -6.04
N ILE A 330 2.15 6.45 -5.92
CA ILE A 330 2.05 7.58 -4.97
C ILE A 330 1.36 8.75 -5.65
N PHE A 331 1.87 9.14 -6.82
CA PHE A 331 1.31 10.21 -7.65
C PHE A 331 1.14 9.75 -9.10
N CYS A 332 -0.10 9.75 -9.57
CA CYS A 332 -0.46 9.50 -10.97
C CYS A 332 -0.59 10.82 -11.73
N TRP A 333 -0.10 10.85 -12.98
CA TRP A 333 -0.24 12.02 -13.85
C TRP A 333 -1.66 12.28 -14.33
N TYR A 334 -2.55 11.31 -14.11
CA TYR A 334 -3.96 11.34 -14.46
C TYR A 334 -4.77 10.95 -13.23
N ALA A 335 -6.02 11.41 -13.16
CA ALA A 335 -7.02 10.98 -12.20
C ALA A 335 -7.13 9.46 -12.21
N CYS A 336 -6.63 8.82 -11.15
CA CYS A 336 -6.51 7.37 -11.07
C CYS A 336 -6.97 6.89 -9.70
N VAL A 337 -7.73 5.80 -9.68
CA VAL A 337 -8.24 5.18 -8.45
C VAL A 337 -7.16 4.59 -7.57
N CYS A 338 -6.02 4.28 -8.18
CA CYS A 338 -4.91 3.60 -7.55
C CYS A 338 -3.83 4.56 -7.07
N GLY A 339 -3.77 5.81 -7.54
CA GLY A 339 -2.86 6.79 -6.97
C GLY A 339 -3.34 7.17 -5.58
N ILE A 340 -2.44 7.35 -4.61
CA ILE A 340 -2.85 8.01 -3.35
C ILE A 340 -3.14 9.49 -3.62
N THR A 341 -2.30 10.08 -4.47
CA THR A 341 -2.54 11.38 -5.09
C THR A 341 -2.60 11.22 -6.61
N SER A 342 -3.32 12.12 -7.25
CA SER A 342 -3.47 12.15 -8.70
C SER A 342 -3.53 13.60 -9.20
N ASN A 343 -3.21 13.81 -10.47
CA ASN A 343 -3.33 15.13 -11.07
C ASN A 343 -4.81 15.47 -11.28
N ALA A 344 -5.28 16.52 -10.62
CA ALA A 344 -6.66 16.98 -10.71
C ALA A 344 -7.00 17.65 -12.06
N ARG A 345 -6.01 17.89 -12.92
CA ARG A 345 -6.23 18.54 -14.23
C ARG A 345 -6.22 17.59 -15.42
N ALA A 346 -5.77 16.35 -15.22
CA ALA A 346 -5.66 15.35 -16.27
C ALA A 346 -6.49 14.13 -15.91
N ASN A 347 -7.29 13.65 -16.85
CA ASN A 347 -8.28 12.60 -16.62
C ASN A 347 -8.28 11.58 -17.77
N GLU A 348 -9.26 10.69 -17.79
CA GLU A 348 -9.39 9.69 -18.87
C GLU A 348 -9.58 10.31 -20.26
N ASN A 349 -10.28 11.43 -20.42
CA ASN A 349 -10.38 12.10 -21.72
C ASN A 349 -9.03 12.66 -22.16
N THR A 350 -8.29 13.25 -21.23
CA THR A 350 -6.92 13.68 -21.47
C THR A 350 -6.05 12.48 -21.88
N TRP A 351 -6.20 11.36 -21.19
CA TRP A 351 -5.49 10.11 -21.46
C TRP A 351 -5.82 9.54 -22.85
N TYR A 352 -7.10 9.40 -23.19
CA TYR A 352 -7.54 8.92 -24.50
C TYR A 352 -7.11 9.87 -25.61
N ALA A 353 -7.17 11.18 -25.37
CA ALA A 353 -6.66 12.18 -26.30
C ALA A 353 -5.14 12.06 -26.52
N ASP A 354 -4.38 11.58 -25.54
CA ASP A 354 -2.94 11.34 -25.64
C ASP A 354 -2.59 9.99 -26.31
N GLY A 355 -3.59 9.31 -26.88
CA GLY A 355 -3.43 8.02 -27.56
C GLY A 355 -3.40 6.82 -26.62
N GLY A 356 -3.67 7.00 -25.32
CA GLY A 356 -3.74 5.90 -24.37
C GLY A 356 -4.98 5.05 -24.61
N ILE A 357 -4.83 3.95 -25.34
CA ILE A 357 -5.86 2.92 -25.42
C ILE A 357 -5.57 1.92 -24.28
N TYR A 358 -6.57 1.64 -23.44
CA TYR A 358 -6.50 0.57 -22.44
C TYR A 358 -7.31 -0.63 -22.97
N ASP A 359 -6.93 -1.11 -24.15
CA ASP A 359 -7.59 -2.23 -24.81
C ASP A 359 -6.58 -3.35 -25.01
N PHE A 360 -6.05 -3.84 -23.88
CA PHE A 360 -5.16 -4.99 -23.86
C PHE A 360 -5.84 -6.26 -24.37
N GLU A 361 -7.17 -6.33 -24.34
CA GLU A 361 -7.92 -7.50 -24.79
C GLU A 361 -7.98 -7.58 -26.32
N ASN A 362 -8.26 -6.47 -27.00
CA ASN A 362 -8.34 -6.46 -28.47
C ASN A 362 -7.02 -6.04 -29.14
N PHE A 363 -6.16 -5.29 -28.45
CA PHE A 363 -4.88 -4.79 -28.97
C PHE A 363 -3.72 -4.98 -27.98
N PRO A 364 -3.41 -6.23 -27.56
CA PRO A 364 -2.36 -6.51 -26.57
C PRO A 364 -0.97 -6.02 -26.98
N ASP A 365 -0.70 -5.97 -28.30
CA ASP A 365 0.60 -5.59 -28.86
C ASP A 365 0.68 -4.10 -29.25
N ASP A 366 -0.35 -3.30 -28.94
CA ASP A 366 -0.33 -1.89 -29.29
C ASP A 366 0.74 -1.15 -28.45
N PRO A 367 1.76 -0.55 -29.10
CA PRO A 367 2.78 0.17 -28.36
C PRO A 367 2.22 1.34 -27.54
N ARG A 368 1.04 1.85 -27.87
CA ARG A 368 0.37 2.92 -27.12
C ARG A 368 0.00 2.53 -25.70
N ASN A 369 -0.26 1.24 -25.44
CA ASN A 369 -0.69 0.74 -24.14
C ASN A 369 0.34 0.98 -23.02
N VAL A 370 1.62 1.21 -23.38
CA VAL A 370 2.74 1.35 -22.42
C VAL A 370 3.39 2.73 -22.47
N TYR A 371 3.23 3.48 -23.56
CA TYR A 371 4.05 4.65 -23.86
C TYR A 371 3.26 5.92 -24.21
N ALA A 372 1.92 5.86 -24.18
CA ALA A 372 1.12 7.07 -24.20
C ALA A 372 1.40 7.90 -22.93
N GLY A 373 1.32 9.21 -23.06
CA GLY A 373 1.55 10.13 -21.96
C GLY A 373 1.92 11.51 -22.47
N ARG A 374 1.46 12.54 -21.77
CA ARG A 374 1.81 13.94 -22.10
C ARG A 374 2.94 14.52 -21.26
N TYR A 375 3.35 13.84 -20.20
CA TYR A 375 4.36 14.34 -19.25
C TYR A 375 5.70 13.67 -19.52
N TYR A 376 6.67 14.46 -19.97
CA TYR A 376 8.01 14.00 -20.35
C TYR A 376 9.04 14.54 -19.37
N PRO A 377 9.97 13.72 -18.88
CA PRO A 377 11.02 14.20 -18.01
C PRO A 377 11.98 15.15 -18.73
N ARG A 378 12.42 16.20 -18.05
CA ARG A 378 13.50 17.07 -18.52
C ARG A 378 14.86 16.46 -18.14
N MET A 379 15.31 15.49 -18.93
CA MET A 379 16.57 14.77 -18.66
C MET A 379 17.84 15.61 -18.76
N ASN A 380 17.75 16.83 -19.32
CA ASN A 380 18.82 17.81 -19.25
C ASN A 380 18.99 18.44 -17.84
N LEU A 381 17.98 18.28 -16.98
CA LEU A 381 17.97 18.77 -15.60
C LEU A 381 18.14 17.63 -14.60
N LEU A 382 17.41 16.53 -14.79
CA LEU A 382 17.39 15.40 -13.86
C LEU A 382 18.70 14.59 -13.86
N PRO A 383 19.04 13.94 -12.72
CA PRO A 383 20.19 13.07 -12.66
C PRO A 383 19.95 11.77 -13.45
N GLY A 384 21.02 11.01 -13.68
CA GLY A 384 20.96 9.77 -14.46
C GLY A 384 20.24 8.61 -13.77
N GLU A 385 20.16 7.48 -14.47
CA GLU A 385 19.61 6.21 -13.98
C GLU A 385 20.17 5.80 -12.60
N GLY A 386 19.29 5.36 -11.70
CA GLY A 386 19.66 4.86 -10.37
C GLY A 386 20.18 5.91 -9.41
N GLN A 387 20.26 7.18 -9.81
CA GLN A 387 20.76 8.24 -8.95
C GLN A 387 19.78 8.50 -7.79
N PRO A 388 20.26 8.60 -6.54
CA PRO A 388 19.42 8.92 -5.40
C PRO A 388 18.76 10.28 -5.54
N ILE A 389 17.49 10.35 -5.13
CA ILE A 389 16.71 11.59 -5.04
C ILE A 389 16.05 11.68 -3.67
N THR A 390 15.64 12.89 -3.31
CA THR A 390 14.71 13.15 -2.22
C THR A 390 13.48 13.84 -2.77
N VAL A 391 12.32 13.51 -2.23
CA VAL A 391 11.03 14.08 -2.59
C VAL A 391 10.42 14.70 -1.35
N MET A 392 10.35 16.03 -1.32
CA MET A 392 9.61 16.79 -0.33
C MET A 392 8.13 16.84 -0.72
N VAL A 393 7.28 16.58 0.26
CA VAL A 393 5.84 16.52 0.14
C VAL A 393 5.24 17.48 1.17
N THR A 394 4.44 18.43 0.72
CA THR A 394 3.84 19.46 1.58
C THR A 394 2.33 19.49 1.38
N ILE A 395 1.58 19.47 2.47
CA ILE A 395 0.13 19.65 2.45
C ILE A 395 -0.17 21.15 2.31
N GLU A 396 -0.88 21.55 1.26
CA GLU A 396 -1.35 22.95 1.17
C GLU A 396 -2.55 23.15 2.10
N LYS A 397 -2.44 24.13 3.01
CA LYS A 397 -3.43 24.43 4.05
C LYS A 397 -4.51 25.39 3.58
#